data_AF-A0A3S4S296-F1
#
_entry.id   AF-A0A3S4S296-F1
#
_cell.length_a   1.000
_cell.length_b   1.000
_cell.length_c   1.000
_cell.angle_alpha   90.00
_cell.angle_beta   90.00
_cell.angle_gamma   90.00
#
_symmetry.space_group_name_H-M   'P 1'
#
loop_
_entity.id
_entity.type
_entity.pdbx_description
1 polymer ?
#
loop_
_entity_poly.entity_id
_entity_poly.type
_entity_poly.pdbx_seq_one_letter_code
_entity_poly.pdbx_strand_id
1 'polypeptide(L)'
;MLGIVFSLFSVFLLVFMLYKKINAHMALLLSGLLLLSLAAIFGLSPHIVAKGSLNLGFFDIFQIFNQTMSSTLAGLTLMTIAGFSAYMDHIGASYALFKVFEKPLKAIKSPYVLLIVAYFIVQFLVLFIPSHAGLALLLMVTMYPILVHSGVSKLSALSVIAICQYIDHEPGSGN
;
A
#
# COMPACT_ATOMS: atom_id res chain seq x y z
N MET A 1 28.83 11.42 -9.31
CA MET A 1 28.28 11.17 -10.67
C MET A 1 27.97 9.69 -10.91
N LEU A 2 28.85 8.75 -10.55
CA LEU A 2 28.66 7.30 -10.75
C LEU A 2 27.38 6.73 -10.07
N GLY A 3 27.06 7.17 -8.85
CA GLY A 3 25.82 6.75 -8.16
C GLY A 3 24.52 7.23 -8.81
N ILE A 4 24.55 8.38 -9.50
CA ILE A 4 23.39 8.90 -10.24
C ILE A 4 23.11 7.99 -11.44
N VAL A 5 24.17 7.53 -12.12
CA VAL A 5 24.06 6.61 -13.27
C VAL A 5 23.47 5.26 -12.83
N PHE A 6 23.92 4.71 -11.70
CA PHE A 6 23.37 3.46 -11.16
C PHE A 6 21.93 3.60 -10.68
N SER A 7 21.58 4.72 -10.05
CA SER A 7 20.19 5.00 -9.67
C SER A 7 19.29 5.10 -10.90
N LEU A 8 19.70 5.81 -11.95
CA LEU A 8 18.94 5.92 -13.19
C LEU A 8 18.73 4.56 -13.88
N PHE A 9 19.79 3.74 -13.91
CA PHE A 9 19.73 2.39 -14.44
C PHE A 9 18.79 1.49 -13.64
N SER A 10 18.81 1.58 -12.31
CA SER A 10 17.91 0.83 -11.43
C SER A 10 16.44 1.25 -11.63
N VAL A 11 16.17 2.56 -11.74
CA VAL A 11 14.82 3.08 -12.05
C VAL A 11 14.33 2.56 -13.40
N PHE A 12 15.19 2.58 -14.42
CA PHE A 12 14.84 2.02 -15.74
C PHE A 12 14.52 0.53 -15.65
N LEU A 13 15.32 -0.24 -14.93
CA LEU A 13 15.09 -1.68 -14.69
C LEU A 13 13.77 -1.92 -13.97
N LEU A 14 13.45 -1.13 -12.95
CA LEU A 14 12.19 -1.20 -12.21
C LEU A 14 10.99 -0.96 -13.14
N VAL A 15 11.02 0.11 -13.93
CA VAL A 15 9.97 0.42 -14.90
C VAL A 15 9.82 -0.71 -15.92
N PHE A 16 10.93 -1.26 -16.41
CA PHE A 16 10.93 -2.41 -17.32
C PHE A 16 10.32 -3.67 -16.68
N MET A 17 10.63 -3.97 -15.42
CA MET A 17 10.06 -5.09 -14.67
C MET A 17 8.55 -4.93 -14.45
N LEU A 18 8.09 -3.71 -14.13
CA LEU A 18 6.65 -3.40 -14.01
C LEU A 18 5.94 -3.56 -15.36
N TYR A 19 6.55 -3.10 -16.45
CA TYR A 19 6.01 -3.29 -17.81
C TYR A 19 5.85 -4.78 -18.16
N LYS A 20 6.79 -5.62 -17.72
CA LYS A 20 6.73 -7.09 -17.90
C LYS A 20 5.72 -7.79 -16.98
N LYS A 21 4.86 -7.04 -16.27
CA LYS A 21 3.85 -7.54 -15.33
C LYS A 21 4.43 -8.37 -14.18
N ILE A 22 5.67 -8.08 -13.77
CA ILE A 22 6.21 -8.64 -12.53
C ILE A 22 5.49 -7.97 -11.35
N ASN A 23 5.18 -8.76 -10.31
CA ASN A 23 4.58 -8.25 -9.09
C ASN A 23 5.38 -7.04 -8.56
N ALA A 24 4.70 -5.92 -8.33
CA ALA A 24 5.35 -4.67 -7.94
C ALA A 24 6.25 -4.83 -6.71
N HIS A 25 5.79 -5.58 -5.69
CA HIS A 25 6.57 -5.92 -4.50
C HIS A 25 7.91 -6.58 -4.82
N MET A 26 7.92 -7.55 -5.74
CA MET A 26 9.14 -8.25 -6.15
C MET A 26 10.03 -7.36 -7.02
N ALA A 27 9.43 -6.58 -7.92
CA ALA A 27 10.17 -5.66 -8.78
C ALA A 27 10.91 -4.59 -7.97
N LEU A 28 10.24 -3.98 -6.99
CA LEU A 28 10.81 -3.02 -6.05
C LEU A 28 11.95 -3.64 -5.23
N LEU A 29 11.71 -4.84 -4.67
CA LEU A 29 12.71 -5.54 -3.86
C LEU A 29 13.96 -5.90 -4.67
N LEU A 30 13.79 -6.43 -5.88
CA LEU A 30 14.91 -6.82 -6.74
C LEU A 30 15.69 -5.59 -7.22
N SER A 31 14.99 -4.51 -7.57
CA SER A 31 15.61 -3.24 -7.94
C SER A 31 16.44 -2.65 -6.81
N GLY A 32 15.90 -2.66 -5.58
CA GLY A 32 16.59 -2.18 -4.38
C GLY A 32 17.79 -3.05 -4.00
N LEU A 33 17.67 -4.38 -4.07
CA LEU A 33 18.75 -5.32 -3.80
C LEU A 33 19.89 -5.17 -4.82
N LEU A 34 19.55 -4.96 -6.09
CA LEU A 34 20.52 -4.70 -7.16
C LEU A 34 21.26 -3.38 -6.93
N LEU A 35 20.56 -2.34 -6.47
CA LEU A 35 21.15 -1.04 -6.14
C LEU A 35 22.09 -1.15 -4.92
N LEU A 36 21.69 -1.88 -3.87
CA LEU A 36 22.55 -2.20 -2.72
C LEU A 36 23.80 -2.99 -3.12
N SER A 37 23.66 -3.97 -4.01
CA SER A 37 24.80 -4.76 -4.51
C SER A 37 25.79 -3.91 -5.31
N LEU A 38 25.29 -3.04 -6.21
CA LEU A 38 26.14 -2.09 -6.95
C LEU A 38 26.84 -1.09 -6.02
N ALA A 39 26.15 -0.60 -5.00
CA ALA A 39 26.74 0.30 -4.01
C ALA A 39 27.86 -0.38 -3.20
N ALA A 40 27.66 -1.64 -2.81
CA ALA A 40 28.65 -2.43 -2.07
C ALA A 40 29.91 -2.73 -2.90
N ILE A 41 29.77 -3.07 -4.19
CA ILE A 41 30.90 -3.39 -5.08
C ILE A 41 31.75 -2.14 -5.38
N PHE A 42 31.12 -0.99 -5.60
CA PHE A 42 31.82 0.24 -6.01
C PHE A 42 32.26 1.13 -4.83
N GLY A 43 31.99 0.73 -3.59
CA GLY A 43 32.41 1.49 -2.40
C GLY A 43 31.78 2.88 -2.28
N LEU A 44 30.67 3.14 -3.01
CA LEU A 44 29.88 4.37 -2.85
C LEU A 44 29.06 4.26 -1.57
N SER A 45 29.73 4.40 -0.43
CA SER A 45 29.09 4.34 0.87
C SER A 45 28.90 5.75 1.43
N PRO A 46 27.70 6.32 1.40
CA PRO A 46 27.28 7.25 2.43
C PRO A 46 26.41 6.48 3.43
N HIS A 47 26.97 6.26 4.63
CA HIS A 47 26.22 6.15 5.88
C HIS A 47 25.35 4.91 6.21
N ILE A 48 25.37 3.83 5.42
CA ILE A 48 24.78 2.54 5.87
C ILE A 48 25.87 1.63 6.47
N VAL A 49 26.76 2.18 7.31
CA VAL A 49 27.53 1.31 8.23
C VAL A 49 26.64 1.10 9.44
N ALA A 50 25.78 0.11 9.35
CA ALA A 50 25.13 -0.43 10.53
C ALA A 50 26.22 -0.85 11.52
N LYS A 51 26.03 -0.50 12.79
CA LYS A 51 26.83 -1.01 13.92
C LYS A 51 27.00 -2.53 13.77
N GLY A 52 28.22 -2.98 13.45
CA GLY A 52 28.58 -4.39 13.37
C GLY A 52 28.68 -4.94 11.94
N SER A 53 29.59 -4.38 11.14
CA SER A 53 30.02 -5.01 9.88
C SER A 53 30.72 -6.33 10.20
N LEU A 54 30.10 -7.45 9.79
CA LEU A 54 30.85 -8.68 9.58
C LEU A 54 31.71 -8.42 8.34
N ASN A 55 33.04 -8.51 8.48
CA ASN A 55 34.08 -8.17 7.48
C ASN A 55 34.02 -8.97 6.14
N LEU A 56 32.85 -9.47 5.73
CA LEU A 56 32.53 -10.18 4.51
C LEU A 56 31.41 -9.42 3.79
N GLY A 57 31.72 -8.68 2.72
CA GLY A 57 30.78 -7.77 2.04
C GLY A 57 29.48 -8.37 1.52
N PHE A 58 29.37 -9.71 1.43
CA PHE A 58 28.13 -10.40 1.09
C PHE A 58 27.16 -10.52 2.29
N PHE A 59 27.69 -10.66 3.51
CA PHE A 59 26.89 -10.75 4.73
C PHE A 59 26.31 -9.40 5.15
N ASP A 60 27.00 -8.29 4.85
CA ASP A 60 26.51 -6.94 5.14
C ASP A 60 25.20 -6.62 4.37
N ILE A 61 25.04 -7.10 3.13
CA ILE A 61 23.80 -6.90 2.35
C ILE A 61 22.62 -7.63 3.01
N PHE A 62 22.83 -8.86 3.46
CA PHE A 62 21.81 -9.65 4.16
C PHE A 62 21.47 -9.06 5.53
N GLN A 63 22.45 -8.48 6.22
CA GLN A 63 22.24 -7.83 7.51
C GLN A 63 21.45 -6.54 7.35
N ILE A 64 21.77 -5.70 6.36
CA ILE A 64 20.98 -4.50 6.03
C ILE A 64 19.55 -4.89 5.66
N PHE A 65 19.39 -5.92 4.83
CA PHE A 65 18.08 -6.43 4.46
C PHE A 65 17.26 -6.88 5.68
N ASN A 66 17.85 -7.69 6.57
CA ASN A 66 17.20 -8.13 7.79
C ASN A 66 16.88 -6.97 8.74
N GLN A 67 17.81 -6.04 8.94
CA GLN A 67 17.61 -4.86 9.80
C GLN A 67 16.45 -4.00 9.30
N THR A 68 16.39 -3.72 7.99
CA THR A 68 15.30 -2.96 7.37
C THR A 68 13.97 -3.70 7.47
N MET A 69 13.96 -5.01 7.20
CA MET A 69 12.73 -5.81 7.31
C MET A 69 12.23 -5.91 8.76
N SER A 70 13.11 -6.12 9.74
CA SER A 70 12.74 -6.24 11.16
C SER A 70 12.34 -4.90 11.79
N SER A 71 12.91 -3.78 11.35
CA SER A 71 12.54 -2.44 11.85
C SER A 71 11.22 -1.92 11.30
N THR A 72 10.71 -2.51 10.22
CA THR A 72 9.46 -2.06 9.57
C THR A 72 8.24 -2.67 10.26
N LEU A 73 7.83 -2.08 11.39
CA LEU A 73 6.57 -2.41 12.09
C LEU A 73 5.32 -2.31 11.19
N ALA A 74 5.38 -1.49 10.14
CA ALA A 74 4.30 -1.29 9.17
C ALA A 74 3.91 -2.57 8.41
N GLY A 75 4.84 -3.54 8.25
CA GLY A 75 4.53 -4.81 7.59
C GLY A 75 3.59 -5.69 8.41
N LEU A 76 3.80 -5.72 9.74
CA LEU A 76 3.01 -6.55 10.66
C LEU A 76 1.57 -6.01 10.82
N THR A 77 1.42 -4.68 10.88
CA THR A 77 0.11 -4.03 10.96
C THR A 77 -0.70 -4.26 9.69
N LEU A 78 -0.07 -4.14 8.51
CA LEU A 78 -0.70 -4.46 7.23
C LEU A 78 -1.13 -5.92 7.13
N MET A 79 -0.30 -6.87 7.56
CA MET A 79 -0.67 -8.29 7.59
C MET A 79 -1.88 -8.56 8.49
N THR A 80 -1.95 -7.87 9.63
CA THR A 80 -3.06 -8.03 10.58
C THR A 80 -4.36 -7.43 10.01
N ILE A 81 -4.29 -6.25 9.40
CA ILE A 81 -5.44 -5.62 8.72
C ILE A 81 -5.90 -6.47 7.54
N ALA A 82 -4.99 -7.00 6.73
CA ALA A 82 -5.31 -7.89 5.62
C ALA A 82 -5.96 -9.19 6.11
N GLY A 83 -5.43 -9.80 7.18
CA GLY A 83 -6.02 -10.99 7.80
C GLY A 83 -7.41 -10.74 8.36
N PHE A 84 -7.61 -9.61 9.04
CA PHE A 84 -8.92 -9.17 9.53
C PHE A 84 -9.91 -8.95 8.37
N SER A 85 -9.48 -8.24 7.33
CA SER A 85 -10.26 -7.97 6.12
C SER A 85 -10.70 -9.30 5.46
N ALA A 86 -9.77 -10.22 5.22
CA ALA A 86 -10.08 -11.54 4.66
C ALA A 86 -11.03 -12.36 5.55
N TYR A 87 -10.83 -12.31 6.87
CA TYR A 87 -11.69 -13.00 7.82
C TYR A 87 -13.13 -12.45 7.83
N MET A 88 -13.29 -11.12 7.82
CA MET A 88 -14.60 -10.46 7.75
C MET A 88 -15.37 -10.79 6.47
N ASP A 89 -14.67 -10.85 5.34
CA ASP A 89 -15.27 -11.23 4.06
C ASP A 89 -15.71 -12.70 4.09
N HIS A 90 -14.86 -13.59 4.64
CA HIS A 90 -15.15 -15.02 4.78
C HIS A 90 -16.40 -15.32 5.63
N ILE A 91 -16.60 -14.61 6.75
CA ILE A 91 -17.79 -14.80 7.61
C ILE A 91 -19.05 -14.09 7.06
N GLY A 92 -18.96 -13.39 5.93
CA GLY A 92 -20.07 -12.66 5.32
C GLY A 92 -20.48 -11.41 6.11
N ALA A 93 -19.64 -10.90 7.01
CA ALA A 93 -19.93 -9.69 7.80
C ALA A 93 -20.11 -8.47 6.90
N SER A 94 -19.41 -8.43 5.77
CA SER A 94 -19.57 -7.45 4.68
C SER A 94 -21.03 -7.30 4.23
N TYR A 95 -21.76 -8.42 4.10
CA TYR A 95 -23.17 -8.43 3.70
C TYR A 95 -24.10 -8.08 4.87
N ALA A 96 -23.76 -8.51 6.10
CA ALA A 96 -24.50 -8.12 7.30
C ALA A 96 -24.43 -6.60 7.53
N LEU A 97 -23.26 -5.98 7.31
CA LEU A 97 -23.09 -4.53 7.33
C LEU A 97 -23.99 -3.84 6.31
N PHE A 98 -24.02 -4.31 5.07
CA PHE A 98 -24.96 -3.78 4.07
C PHE A 98 -26.42 -3.87 4.55
N LYS A 99 -26.85 -5.02 5.09
CA LYS A 99 -28.22 -5.19 5.60
C LYS A 99 -28.60 -4.24 6.73
N VAL A 100 -27.66 -3.87 7.59
CA VAL A 100 -27.91 -2.87 8.65
C VAL A 100 -28.14 -1.50 8.03
N PHE A 101 -27.37 -1.15 7.01
CA PHE A 101 -27.43 0.15 6.34
C PHE A 101 -28.38 0.20 5.13
N GLU A 102 -28.99 -0.92 4.70
CA GLU A 102 -29.84 -0.94 3.50
C GLU A 102 -31.08 -0.04 3.62
N LYS A 103 -31.64 0.08 4.84
CA LYS A 103 -32.84 0.87 5.09
C LYS A 103 -32.61 2.37 4.89
N PRO A 104 -31.58 3.00 5.51
CA PRO A 104 -31.27 4.40 5.23
C PRO A 104 -30.72 4.59 3.81
N LEU A 105 -29.99 3.63 3.24
CA LEU A 105 -29.48 3.77 1.86
C LEU A 105 -30.59 3.74 0.80
N LYS A 106 -31.67 2.97 1.02
CA LYS A 106 -32.85 2.96 0.13
C LYS A 106 -33.56 4.31 0.04
N ALA A 107 -33.37 5.22 1.00
CA ALA A 107 -33.89 6.57 0.92
C ALA A 107 -33.15 7.42 -0.13
N ILE A 108 -31.90 7.07 -0.45
CA ILE A 108 -31.08 7.75 -1.45
C ILE A 108 -31.33 7.09 -2.81
N LYS A 109 -32.14 7.75 -3.65
CA LYS A 109 -32.53 7.24 -4.98
C LYS A 109 -31.41 7.30 -6.03
N SER A 110 -30.33 8.03 -5.76
CA SER A 110 -29.26 8.27 -6.74
C SER A 110 -27.93 7.61 -6.35
N PRO A 111 -27.41 6.65 -7.13
CA PRO A 111 -26.12 6.02 -6.88
C PRO A 111 -24.93 7.01 -6.96
N TYR A 112 -25.10 8.16 -7.64
CA TYR A 112 -24.08 9.22 -7.68
C TYR A 112 -23.94 9.95 -6.35
N VAL A 113 -25.04 10.16 -5.63
CA VAL A 113 -25.00 10.80 -4.29
C VAL A 113 -24.25 9.90 -3.31
N LEU A 114 -24.46 8.57 -3.41
CA LEU A 114 -23.73 7.58 -2.63
C LEU A 114 -22.21 7.63 -2.88
N LEU A 115 -21.79 7.78 -4.13
CA LEU A 115 -20.37 7.94 -4.48
C LEU A 115 -19.76 9.21 -3.87
N ILE A 116 -20.49 10.33 -3.93
CA ILE A 116 -20.03 11.61 -3.36
C ILE A 116 -19.90 11.52 -1.84
N VAL A 117 -20.90 10.94 -1.17
CA VAL A 117 -20.87 10.75 0.29
C VAL A 117 -19.73 9.82 0.70
N ALA A 118 -19.54 8.71 -0.02
CA ALA A 118 -18.44 7.79 0.21
C ALA A 118 -17.08 8.48 0.06
N TYR A 119 -16.90 9.32 -0.96
CA TYR A 119 -15.68 10.11 -1.13
C TYR A 119 -15.37 10.96 0.11
N PHE A 120 -16.35 11.73 0.62
CA PHE A 120 -16.14 12.55 1.81
C PHE A 120 -15.83 11.73 3.07
N ILE A 121 -16.52 10.60 3.26
CA ILE A 121 -16.27 9.70 4.39
C ILE A 121 -14.85 9.15 4.33
N VAL A 122 -14.42 8.67 3.16
CA VAL A 122 -13.07 8.12 3.00
C VAL A 122 -12.03 9.22 3.20
N GLN A 123 -12.23 10.41 2.63
CA GLN A 123 -11.29 11.52 2.81
C GLN A 123 -11.15 11.93 4.28
N PHE A 124 -12.24 11.86 5.05
CA PHE A 124 -12.18 12.06 6.49
C PHE A 124 -11.41 10.94 7.20
N LEU A 125 -11.61 9.67 6.81
CA LEU A 125 -10.88 8.53 7.38
C LEU A 125 -9.38 8.57 7.10
N VAL A 126 -8.96 9.07 5.93
CA VAL A 126 -7.54 9.27 5.58
C VAL A 126 -6.83 10.10 6.64
N LEU A 127 -7.48 11.13 7.21
CA LEU A 127 -6.89 11.97 8.26
C LEU A 127 -6.52 11.20 9.54
N PHE A 128 -7.19 10.09 9.84
CA PHE A 128 -6.99 9.31 11.06
C PHE A 128 -6.16 8.04 10.84
N ILE A 129 -6.13 7.52 9.61
CA ILE A 129 -5.48 6.26 9.27
C ILE A 129 -4.36 6.54 8.27
N PRO A 130 -3.13 6.80 8.75
CA PRO A 130 -2.00 7.14 7.90
C PRO A 130 -1.40 5.88 7.25
N SER A 131 -2.18 5.22 6.41
CA SER A 131 -1.79 3.99 5.72
C SER A 131 -2.64 3.75 4.48
N HIS A 132 -2.12 4.12 3.30
CA HIS A 132 -2.82 3.93 2.02
C HIS A 132 -3.18 2.47 1.74
N ALA A 133 -2.27 1.53 2.01
CA ALA A 133 -2.55 0.12 1.76
C ALA A 133 -3.52 -0.48 2.79
N GLY A 134 -3.38 -0.11 4.07
CA GLY A 134 -4.25 -0.62 5.14
C GLY A 134 -5.68 -0.10 5.03
N LEU A 135 -5.82 1.20 4.78
CA LEU A 135 -7.12 1.83 4.60
C LEU A 135 -7.84 1.28 3.35
N ALA A 136 -7.15 1.06 2.24
CA ALA A 136 -7.75 0.48 1.04
C ALA A 136 -8.33 -0.93 1.30
N LEU A 137 -7.61 -1.78 2.03
CA LEU A 137 -8.08 -3.12 2.40
C LEU A 137 -9.29 -3.09 3.34
N LEU A 138 -9.34 -2.13 4.27
CA LEU A 138 -10.49 -1.94 5.15
C LEU A 138 -11.72 -1.46 4.38
N LEU A 139 -11.54 -0.52 3.45
CA LEU A 139 -12.63 0.01 2.61
C LEU A 139 -13.17 -1.05 1.65
N MET A 140 -12.32 -1.96 1.18
CA MET A 140 -12.74 -3.06 0.30
C MET A 140 -13.67 -4.07 0.99
N VAL A 141 -13.60 -4.18 2.32
CA VAL A 141 -14.48 -5.04 3.12
C VAL A 141 -15.69 -4.30 3.68
N THR A 142 -15.56 -2.99 3.89
CA THR A 142 -16.61 -2.19 4.53
C THR A 142 -17.44 -1.41 3.51
N MET A 143 -16.84 -0.45 2.80
CA MET A 143 -17.55 0.46 1.88
C MET A 143 -17.82 -0.15 0.51
N TYR A 144 -16.89 -0.94 -0.04
CA TYR A 144 -17.06 -1.56 -1.36
C TYR A 144 -18.33 -2.43 -1.47
N PRO A 145 -18.62 -3.37 -0.55
CA PRO A 145 -19.86 -4.14 -0.63
C PRO A 145 -21.08 -3.24 -0.49
N ILE A 146 -21.05 -2.20 0.35
CA ILE A 146 -22.17 -1.26 0.51
C ILE A 146 -22.45 -0.51 -0.80
N LEU A 147 -21.41 -0.01 -1.47
CA LEU A 147 -21.54 0.70 -2.75
C LEU A 147 -22.07 -0.22 -3.85
N VAL A 148 -21.48 -1.41 -4.01
CA VAL A 148 -21.87 -2.33 -5.08
C VAL A 148 -23.28 -2.87 -4.88
N HIS A 149 -23.68 -3.20 -3.65
CA HIS A 149 -25.04 -3.70 -3.36
C HIS A 149 -26.11 -2.60 -3.38
N SER A 150 -25.73 -1.32 -3.26
CA SER A 150 -26.66 -0.18 -3.40
C SER A 150 -26.86 0.28 -4.84
N GLY A 151 -26.25 -0.39 -5.83
CA GLY A 151 -26.46 -0.13 -7.26
C GLY A 151 -25.35 0.69 -7.94
N VAL A 152 -24.24 0.95 -7.25
CA VAL A 152 -23.04 1.57 -7.85
C VAL A 152 -22.27 0.53 -8.66
N SER A 153 -21.73 0.91 -9.81
CA SER A 153 -20.90 0.00 -10.61
C SER A 153 -19.62 -0.39 -9.85
N LYS A 154 -19.15 -1.62 -10.02
CA LYS A 154 -17.92 -2.13 -9.38
C LYS A 154 -16.72 -1.24 -9.67
N LEU A 155 -16.61 -0.75 -10.91
CA LEU A 155 -15.53 0.13 -11.35
C LEU A 155 -15.61 1.50 -10.67
N SER A 156 -16.81 2.07 -10.53
CA SER A 156 -17.00 3.37 -9.86
C SER A 156 -16.67 3.29 -8.38
N ALA A 157 -17.08 2.21 -7.70
CA ALA A 157 -16.76 1.98 -6.29
C ALA A 157 -15.23 1.85 -6.09
N LEU A 158 -14.56 1.05 -6.94
CA LEU A 158 -13.10 0.93 -6.95
C LEU A 158 -12.40 2.27 -7.22
N SER A 159 -12.90 3.06 -8.18
CA SER A 159 -12.28 4.35 -8.52
C SER A 159 -12.35 5.35 -7.37
N VAL A 160 -13.45 5.40 -6.63
CA VAL A 160 -13.56 6.31 -5.47
C VAL A 160 -12.63 5.87 -4.36
N ILE A 161 -12.62 4.57 -4.03
CA ILE A 161 -11.69 4.03 -3.03
C ILE A 161 -10.25 4.33 -3.44
N ALA A 162 -9.88 4.08 -4.70
CA ALA A 162 -8.53 4.33 -5.20
C ALA A 162 -8.14 5.81 -5.16
N ILE A 163 -8.99 6.71 -5.68
CA ILE A 163 -8.71 8.15 -5.73
C ILE A 163 -8.46 8.72 -4.33
N CYS A 164 -9.25 8.33 -3.33
CA CYS A 164 -9.06 8.86 -1.98
C CYS A 164 -7.71 8.48 -1.37
N GLN A 165 -7.10 7.35 -1.80
CA GLN A 165 -5.77 6.98 -1.33
C GLN A 165 -4.67 7.85 -1.94
N TYR A 166 -4.90 8.53 -3.06
CA TYR A 166 -3.90 9.38 -3.71
C TYR A 166 -4.02 10.85 -3.36
N ILE A 167 -5.03 11.23 -2.58
CA ILE A 167 -5.24 12.61 -2.15
C ILE A 167 -4.71 12.77 -0.72
N ASP A 168 -3.41 12.99 -0.62
CA ASP A 168 -2.69 13.21 0.65
C ASP A 168 -3.14 14.49 1.36
N HIS A 169 -3.92 14.33 2.42
CA HIS A 169 -4.24 15.40 3.39
C HIS A 169 -3.96 14.97 4.84
N GLU A 170 -3.46 13.76 5.04
CA GLU A 170 -3.19 13.22 6.37
C GLU A 170 -1.96 13.89 7.02
N PRO A 171 -2.06 14.33 8.29
CA PRO A 171 -0.98 15.04 8.98
C PRO A 171 0.28 14.18 9.20
N GLY A 172 0.18 12.86 9.01
CA GLY A 172 1.30 11.90 9.10
C GLY A 172 2.05 11.64 7.78
N SER A 173 1.59 12.20 6.64
CA SER A 173 2.22 12.02 5.32
C SER A 173 3.51 12.85 5.13
N GLY A 174 3.80 13.75 6.08
CA GLY A 174 5.07 14.48 6.14
C GLY A 174 6.20 13.68 6.79
N ASN A 175 6.83 12.79 6.00
CA ASN A 175 8.18 12.20 6.19
C ASN A 175 8.60 11.78 7.61
#